data_AF-A0A3P7J740-F1
#
_entry.id   AF-A0A3P7J740-F1
#
_cell.length_a   1.000
_cell.length_b   1.000
_cell.length_c   1.000
_cell.angle_alpha   90.00
_cell.angle_beta   90.00
_cell.angle_gamma   90.00
#
_symmetry.space_group_name_H-M   'P 1'
#
loop_
_entity.id
_entity.type
_entity.pdbx_description
1 polymer ?
#
loop_
_entity_poly.entity_id
_entity_poly.type
_entity_poly.pdbx_seq_one_letter_code
_entity_poly.pdbx_strand_id
1 'polypeptide(L)'
;MIPSFGTGVDNNILNLSRDNVAKSRYVETIRDYLERYKKEQVSRKNFTKECSPLEKPQHAWCEFPLKIFEDAGCTAINRFGYDSGEPCLLFELKLVG
;
A
#
# COMPACT_ATOMS: atom_id res chain seq x y z
N MET A 1 -2.62 9.65 -1.89
CA MET A 1 -3.01 10.42 -0.67
C MET A 1 -2.42 9.67 0.51
N ILE A 2 -1.31 10.17 1.07
CA ILE A 2 -0.63 9.55 2.21
C ILE A 2 -1.63 9.53 3.38
N PRO A 3 -1.90 8.38 3.99
CA PRO A 3 -2.57 8.36 5.29
C PRO A 3 -1.70 9.19 6.23
N SER A 4 -2.18 10.40 6.56
CA SER A 4 -1.61 11.14 7.67
C SER A 4 -1.93 10.33 8.92
N PHE A 5 -1.00 9.45 9.30
CA PHE A 5 -0.92 9.00 10.68
C PHE A 5 -0.76 10.28 11.48
N GLY A 6 -1.85 10.71 12.12
CA GLY A 6 -2.04 12.09 12.59
C GLY A 6 -0.76 12.70 13.14
N THR A 7 -0.48 13.92 12.68
CA THR A 7 0.62 14.82 13.08
C THR A 7 0.52 15.27 14.55
N GLY A 8 0.15 14.36 15.45
CA GLY A 8 0.14 14.53 16.91
C GLY A 8 1.05 13.51 17.60
N VAL A 9 1.98 12.88 16.88
CA VAL A 9 3.04 12.06 17.45
C VAL A 9 4.35 12.59 16.90
N ASP A 10 5.13 13.26 17.75
CA ASP A 10 6.36 14.00 17.39
C ASP A 10 7.49 13.18 16.75
N ASN A 11 7.28 11.91 16.45
CA ASN A 11 8.28 11.09 15.76
C ASN A 11 7.55 10.15 14.81
N ASN A 12 7.98 10.09 13.55
CA ASN A 12 7.55 9.18 12.48
C ASN A 12 7.86 7.69 12.80
N ILE A 13 7.69 7.29 14.06
CA ILE A 13 7.96 5.98 14.62
C ILE A 13 6.63 5.25 14.73
N LEU A 14 6.49 4.20 13.94
CA LEU A 14 5.41 3.24 14.10
C LEU A 14 5.67 2.40 15.35
N ASN A 15 5.13 2.82 16.50
CA ASN A 15 5.25 2.04 17.73
C ASN A 15 4.15 0.96 17.80
N LEU A 16 4.50 -0.23 17.34
CA LEU A 16 3.60 -1.40 17.26
C LEU A 16 3.39 -2.12 18.59
N SER A 17 4.10 -1.71 19.65
CA SER A 17 3.89 -2.22 21.01
C SER A 17 2.72 -1.56 21.73
N ARG A 18 2.09 -0.54 21.14
CA ARG A 18 0.93 0.16 21.70
C ARG A 18 -0.39 -0.44 21.24
N ASP A 19 -1.34 -0.44 22.18
CA ASP A 19 -2.80 -0.61 22.13
C ASP A 19 -3.45 -1.19 20.84
N ASN A 20 -4.44 -2.09 21.04
CA ASN A 20 -5.24 -2.73 19.99
C ASN A 20 -5.84 -1.74 18.98
N VAL A 21 -6.10 -0.50 19.39
CA VAL A 21 -6.59 0.57 18.50
C VAL A 21 -5.56 0.94 17.43
N ALA A 22 -4.27 1.06 17.78
CA ALA A 22 -3.21 1.37 16.82
C ALA A 22 -3.00 0.24 15.82
N LYS A 23 -3.09 -1.01 16.32
CA LYS A 23 -3.06 -2.22 15.49
C LYS A 23 -4.17 -2.25 14.46
N SER A 24 -5.42 -2.00 14.87
CA SER A 24 -6.55 -1.96 13.95
C SER A 24 -6.38 -0.86 12.90
N ARG A 25 -5.97 0.35 13.31
CA ARG A 25 -5.73 1.46 12.36
C ARG A 25 -4.64 1.15 11.34
N TYR A 26 -3.56 0.50 11.74
CA TYR A 26 -2.49 0.07 10.83
C TYR A 26 -3.03 -0.88 9.74
N VAL A 27 -3.76 -1.92 10.15
CA VAL A 27 -4.34 -2.92 9.23
C VAL A 27 -5.36 -2.27 8.30
N GLU A 28 -6.27 -1.46 8.85
CA GLU A 28 -7.29 -0.75 8.07
C GLU A 28 -6.65 0.19 7.05
N THR A 29 -5.62 0.95 7.46
CA THR A 29 -4.94 1.90 6.58
C THR A 29 -4.33 1.22 5.35
N ILE A 30 -3.62 0.10 5.53
CA ILE A 30 -3.01 -0.64 4.43
C ILE A 30 -4.09 -1.26 3.54
N ARG A 31 -5.10 -1.91 4.14
CA ARG A 31 -6.21 -2.52 3.40
C ARG A 31 -6.95 -1.48 2.54
N ASP A 32 -7.34 -0.37 3.15
CA ASP A 32 -8.10 0.68 2.47
C ASP A 32 -7.28 1.35 1.37
N TYR A 33 -5.96 1.44 1.52
CA TYR A 33 -5.06 1.88 0.45
C TYR A 33 -5.06 0.90 -0.73
N LEU A 34 -4.81 -0.38 -0.49
CA LEU A 34 -4.77 -1.41 -1.53
C LEU A 34 -6.13 -1.58 -2.24
N GLU A 35 -7.25 -1.49 -1.51
CA GLU A 35 -8.59 -1.55 -2.08
C GLU A 35 -8.90 -0.36 -2.99
N ARG A 36 -8.54 0.86 -2.56
CA ARG A 36 -8.69 2.07 -3.40
C ARG A 36 -7.83 1.95 -4.65
N TYR A 37 -6.59 1.50 -4.52
CA TYR A 37 -5.69 1.31 -5.65
C TYR A 37 -6.26 0.27 -6.64
N LYS A 38 -6.78 -0.86 -6.14
CA LYS A 38 -7.45 -1.87 -6.97
C LYS A 38 -8.64 -1.29 -7.73
N LYS A 39 -9.50 -0.52 -7.05
CA LYS A 39 -10.66 0.15 -7.68
C LYS A 39 -10.22 1.14 -8.76
N GLU A 40 -9.16 1.90 -8.49
CA GLU A 40 -8.59 2.83 -9.46
C GLU A 40 -8.07 2.10 -10.71
N GLN A 41 -7.31 1.02 -10.55
CA GLN A 41 -6.84 0.22 -11.70
C GLN A 41 -8.01 -0.35 -12.51
N VAL A 42 -9.05 -0.88 -11.85
CA VAL A 42 -10.26 -1.38 -12.53
C VAL A 42 -10.97 -0.26 -13.31
N SER A 43 -11.10 0.92 -12.72
CA SER A 43 -11.74 2.08 -13.39
C SER A 43 -10.96 2.55 -14.63
N ARG A 44 -9.65 2.31 -14.64
CA ARG A 44 -8.73 2.70 -15.72
C ARG A 44 -8.34 1.52 -16.62
N LYS A 45 -9.02 0.36 -16.54
CA LYS A 45 -8.61 -0.88 -17.22
C LYS A 45 -8.37 -0.72 -18.73
N ASN A 46 -9.11 0.17 -19.39
CA ASN A 46 -8.94 0.46 -20.82
C ASN A 46 -7.68 1.28 -21.16
N PHE A 47 -7.06 1.89 -20.15
CA PHE A 47 -5.87 2.73 -20.24
C PHE A 47 -4.67 2.13 -19.51
N THR A 48 -4.81 0.92 -18.96
CA THR A 48 -3.73 0.20 -18.28
C THR A 48 -3.38 -1.07 -19.05
N LYS A 49 -2.12 -1.48 -19.01
CA LYS A 49 -1.69 -2.79 -19.52
C LYS A 49 -0.58 -3.36 -18.66
N GLU A 50 -0.38 -4.66 -18.73
CA GLU A 50 0.84 -5.28 -18.22
C GLU A 50 2.06 -4.72 -18.99
N CYS A 51 3.09 -4.35 -18.24
CA CYS A 51 4.32 -3.80 -18.77
C CYS A 51 5.50 -4.67 -18.36
N SER A 52 6.53 -4.74 -19.21
CA SER A 52 7.85 -5.16 -18.74
C SER A 52 8.49 -4.04 -17.87
N PRO A 53 9.44 -4.36 -16.97
CA PRO A 53 10.01 -3.37 -16.03
C PRO A 53 10.63 -2.11 -16.66
N LEU A 54 11.05 -2.19 -17.93
CA LEU A 54 11.68 -1.09 -18.65
C LEU A 54 10.75 -0.42 -19.66
N GLU A 55 9.49 -0.87 -19.72
CA GLU A 55 8.53 -0.38 -20.69
C GLU A 55 7.94 0.97 -20.30
N LYS A 56 7.84 1.86 -21.29
CA LYS A 56 7.19 3.17 -21.15
C LYS A 56 6.14 3.31 -22.25
N PRO A 57 4.90 2.84 -22.02
CA PRO A 57 3.83 2.94 -23.01
C PRO A 57 3.49 4.41 -23.34
N GLN A 58 3.25 4.71 -24.62
CA GLN A 58 2.94 6.06 -25.09
C GLN A 58 1.48 6.49 -24.82
N HIS A 59 0.55 5.54 -24.80
CA HIS A 59 -0.89 5.80 -24.70
C HIS A 59 -1.59 4.95 -23.62
N ALA A 60 -0.82 4.43 -22.68
CA ALA A 60 -1.31 3.62 -21.58
C ALA A 60 -0.45 3.85 -20.33
N TRP A 61 -0.91 3.37 -19.19
CA TRP A 61 -0.12 3.22 -17.98
C TRP A 61 0.20 1.75 -17.73
N CYS A 62 1.30 1.51 -17.02
CA CYS A 62 1.61 0.18 -16.55
C CYS A 62 0.72 -0.19 -15.38
N GLU A 63 0.04 -1.32 -15.50
CA GLU A 63 -0.66 -1.94 -14.39
C GLU A 63 0.37 -2.33 -13.32
N PHE A 64 0.09 -1.97 -12.07
CA PHE A 64 0.92 -2.35 -10.95
C PHE A 64 0.34 -3.62 -10.30
N PRO A 65 1.08 -4.74 -10.32
CA PRO A 65 0.57 -6.00 -9.82
C PRO A 65 0.53 -5.99 -8.28
N LEU A 66 -0.68 -5.88 -7.70
CA LEU A 66 -0.86 -5.91 -6.24
C LEU A 66 -0.41 -7.22 -5.59
N LYS A 67 -0.32 -8.30 -6.37
CA LYS A 67 0.16 -9.61 -5.92
C LYS A 67 1.57 -9.55 -5.33
N ILE A 68 2.39 -8.57 -5.74
CA ILE A 68 3.74 -8.37 -5.17
C ILE A 68 3.73 -8.23 -3.64
N PHE A 69 2.66 -7.67 -3.07
CA PHE A 69 2.51 -7.56 -1.62
C PHE A 69 2.17 -8.90 -0.98
N GLU A 70 1.31 -9.70 -1.61
CA GLU A 70 0.96 -11.04 -1.14
C GLU A 70 2.18 -11.97 -1.18
N ASP A 71 2.95 -11.93 -2.28
CA ASP A 71 4.18 -12.71 -2.46
C ASP A 71 5.26 -12.31 -1.44
N ALA A 72 5.26 -11.07 -0.97
CA ALA A 72 6.11 -10.58 0.11
C ALA A 72 5.57 -10.87 1.53
N GLY A 73 4.43 -11.55 1.64
CA GLY A 73 3.79 -11.86 2.93
C GLY A 73 2.98 -10.71 3.53
N CYS A 74 2.72 -9.63 2.80
CA CYS A 74 1.90 -8.51 3.26
C CYS A 74 0.41 -8.74 2.97
N THR A 75 -0.22 -9.61 3.76
CA THR A 75 -1.62 -10.01 3.55
C THR A 75 -2.53 -9.52 4.67
N ALA A 76 -3.83 -9.44 4.41
CA ALA A 76 -4.80 -9.17 5.48
C ALA A 76 -4.86 -10.30 6.53
N ILE A 77 -4.56 -11.54 6.12
CA ILE A 77 -4.63 -12.74 6.98
C ILE A 77 -3.63 -12.64 8.13
N ASN A 78 -2.38 -12.27 7.82
CA ASN A 78 -1.34 -12.06 8.84
C ASN A 78 -1.27 -10.61 9.33
N ARG A 79 -2.33 -9.83 9.12
CA ARG A 79 -2.43 -8.41 9.50
C ARG A 79 -1.23 -7.59 9.02
N PHE A 80 -0.79 -7.86 7.80
CA PHE A 80 0.36 -7.23 7.16
C PHE A 80 1.64 -7.36 8.00
N GLY A 81 1.89 -8.54 8.57
CA GLY A 81 3.09 -8.85 9.34
C GLY A 81 3.13 -8.24 10.76
N TYR A 82 2.07 -7.55 11.17
CA TYR A 82 1.98 -7.01 12.53
C TYR A 82 2.05 -8.12 13.59
N ASP A 83 1.31 -9.21 13.41
CA ASP A 83 1.20 -10.29 14.41
C ASP A 83 2.51 -11.06 14.60
N SER A 84 3.39 -11.07 13.59
CA SER A 84 4.71 -11.68 13.64
C SER A 84 5.81 -10.74 14.15
N GLY A 85 5.49 -9.47 14.44
CA GLY A 85 6.50 -8.46 14.78
C GLY A 85 7.32 -7.98 13.58
N GLU A 86 6.90 -8.32 12.36
CA GLU A 86 7.55 -7.99 11.08
C GLU A 86 6.59 -7.15 10.22
N PRO A 87 6.32 -5.88 10.61
CA PRO A 87 5.31 -5.05 9.94
C PRO A 87 5.69 -4.74 8.49
N CYS A 88 4.70 -4.82 7.60
CA CYS A 88 4.81 -4.30 6.24
C CYS A 88 4.76 -2.76 6.21
N LEU A 89 5.65 -2.17 5.42
CA LEU A 89 5.64 -0.74 5.11
C LEU A 89 5.47 -0.57 3.61
N LEU A 90 4.43 0.19 3.21
CA LEU A 90 4.20 0.53 1.81
C LEU A 90 4.78 1.91 1.50
N PHE A 91 5.61 1.98 0.47
CA PHE A 91 6.20 3.22 -0.01
C PHE A 91 5.53 3.65 -1.32
N GLU A 92 5.03 4.89 -1.35
CA GLU A 92 4.50 5.54 -2.55
C GLU A 92 5.51 6.60 -3.01
N LEU A 93 6.01 6.47 -4.24
CA LEU A 93 6.86 7.48 -4.83
C LEU A 93 6.00 8.63 -5.36
N LYS A 94 6.21 9.84 -4.84
CA LYS A 94 5.61 11.04 -5.41
C LYS A 94 6.33 11.37 -6.71
N LEU A 95 5.59 11.37 -7.81
CA LEU A 95 6.08 11.88 -9.09
C LEU A 95 6.24 13.40 -8.97
N VAL A 96 7.45 13.89 -9.24
CA VAL A 96 7.72 15.32 -9.39
C VAL A 96 7.36 15.67 -10.83
N GLY A 97 6.34 16.51 -10.99
CA GLY A 97 5.91 17.05 -12.29
C GLY A 97 6.75 18.24 -12.72
#